data_AF-A0A2V7U812-F1
#
_entry.id   AF-A0A2V7U812-F1
#
_cell.length_a   1.000
_cell.length_b   1.000
_cell.length_c   1.000
_cell.angle_alpha   90.00
_cell.angle_beta   90.00
_cell.angle_gamma   90.00
#
_symmetry.space_group_name_H-M   'P 1'
#
loop_
_entity.id
_entity.type
_entity.pdbx_description
1 polymer ?
#
loop_
_entity_poly.entity_id
_entity_poly.type
_entity_poly.pdbx_seq_one_letter_code
_entity_poly.pdbx_strand_id
1 'polypeptide(L)' 'MKTGRLLKFHRAGTDVHAYLYREGGRFQAALYVIPTDRREPGPAATLSGAEEAEVESAVRAWVEERYPPAR' A
#
# COMPACT_ATOMS: atom_id res chain seq x y z
N MET A 1 -0.30 19.45 9.73
CA MET A 1 -0.76 18.07 10.05
C MET A 1 -0.65 17.22 8.79
N LYS A 2 0.13 16.13 8.80
CA LYS A 2 0.17 15.19 7.68
C LYS A 2 -1.08 14.29 7.76
N THR A 3 -2.15 14.63 7.04
CA THR A 3 -3.32 13.77 6.87
C THR A 3 -2.96 12.66 5.89
N GLY A 4 -2.49 11.54 6.42
CA GLY A 4 -2.32 10.30 5.67
C GLY A 4 -3.39 9.28 6.03
N ARG A 5 -3.76 8.42 5.08
CA ARG A 5 -4.72 7.33 5.26
C ARG A 5 -3.99 5.99 5.13
N LEU A 6 -4.29 5.07 6.06
CA LEU A 6 -3.76 3.72 6.01
C LEU A 6 -4.75 2.79 5.30
N LEU A 7 -4.31 2.16 4.22
CA LEU A 7 -5.02 1.08 3.54
C LEU A 7 -4.43 -0.25 4.02
N LYS A 8 -5.30 -1.21 4.37
CA LYS A 8 -4.89 -2.54 4.83
C LYS A 8 -5.50 -3.59 3.93
N PHE A 9 -4.68 -4.54 3.49
CA PHE A 9 -5.07 -5.64 2.64
C PHE A 9 -4.64 -6.95 3.29
N HIS A 10 -5.61 -7.75 3.69
CA HIS A 10 -5.37 -9.09 4.23
C HIS A 10 -5.30 -10.09 3.08
N ARG A 11 -4.21 -10.86 3.00
CA ARG A 11 -3.95 -11.86 1.96
C ARG A 11 -3.47 -13.18 2.57
N ALA A 12 -3.54 -14.26 1.79
CA ALA A 12 -3.13 -15.57 2.25
C ALA A 12 -1.61 -15.58 2.55
N GLY A 13 -1.25 -15.68 3.84
CA GLY A 13 0.15 -15.74 4.28
C GLY A 13 0.89 -14.40 4.31
N THR A 14 0.20 -13.27 4.09
CA THR A 14 0.82 -11.94 4.23
C THR A 14 -0.25 -10.85 4.37
N ASP A 15 0.07 -9.79 5.09
CA ASP A 15 -0.68 -8.54 5.05
C ASP A 15 0.07 -7.52 4.22
N VAL A 16 -0.65 -6.65 3.51
CA VAL A 16 -0.07 -5.49 2.83
C VAL A 16 -0.69 -4.23 3.41
N HIS A 17 0.14 -3.33 3.90
CA HIS A 17 -0.26 -2.01 4.38
C HIS A 17 0.25 -0.95 3.40
N ALA A 18 -0.61 -0.03 2.98
CA ALA A 18 -0.21 1.12 2.18
C ALA A 18 -0.54 2.41 2.93
N TYR A 19 0.49 3.19 3.25
CA TYR A 19 0.33 4.50 3.86
C TYR A 19 0.24 5.55 2.75
N LEU A 20 -0.97 6.05 2.50
CA LEU A 20 -1.28 7.09 1.53
C LEU A 20 -1.12 8.46 2.21
N TYR A 21 -0.33 9.35 1.64
CA TYR A 21 -0.05 10.67 2.19
C TYR A 21 0.17 11.68 1.08
N ARG A 22 0.03 12.97 1.42
CA ARG A 22 0.35 14.07 0.51
C ARG A 22 1.67 14.71 0.91
N GLU A 23 2.56 14.87 -0.05
CA GLU A 23 3.86 15.51 0.13
C GLU A 23 4.26 16.27 -1.14
N GLY A 24 4.72 17.52 -0.99
CA GLY A 24 5.15 18.34 -2.13
C GLY A 24 4.05 18.58 -3.18
N GLY A 25 2.78 18.60 -2.76
CA GLY A 25 1.64 18.78 -3.67
C GLY A 25 1.17 17.51 -4.39
N ARG A 26 1.89 16.39 -4.27
CA ARG A 26 1.55 15.08 -4.86
C ARG A 26 1.03 14.10 -3.82
N PHE A 27 0.24 13.14 -4.26
CA PHE A 27 -0.15 11.99 -3.44
C PHE A 27 0.87 10.88 -3.62
N GLN A 28 1.20 10.21 -2.51
CA GLN A 28 2.14 9.10 -2.47
C GLN A 28 1.59 8.01 -1.57
N ALA A 29 1.83 6.75 -1.91
CA ALA A 29 1.54 5.61 -1.07
C ALA A 29 2.79 4.78 -0.88
N ALA A 30 3.25 4.63 0.36
CA ALA A 30 4.32 3.70 0.72
C ALA A 30 3.72 2.35 1.11
N LEU A 31 4.08 1.29 0.40
CA LEU A 31 3.59 -0.07 0.60
C LEU A 31 4.57 -0.89 1.44
N TYR A 32 4.04 -1.58 2.43
CA TYR A 32 4.75 -2.47 3.34
C TYR A 32 4.11 -3.85 3.27
N VAL A 33 4.93 -4.85 3.00
CA VAL A 33 4.52 -6.25 3.04
C VAL A 33 4.90 -6.79 4.41
N ILE A 34 3.92 -7.35 5.10
CA ILE A 34 4.04 -7.92 6.45
C ILE A 34 3.81 -9.43 6.32
N PRO A 35 4.88 -10.22 6.16
CA PRO A 35 4.76 -11.67 6.09
C PRO A 35 4.32 -12.19 7.47
N THR A 36 3.45 -13.20 7.50
CA THR A 36 2.98 -13.79 8.78
C THR A 36 4.12 -14.40 9.60
N ASP A 37 5.22 -14.79 8.93
CA ASP A 37 6.36 -15.51 9.52
C ASP A 37 7.60 -14.64 9.78
N ARG A 38 7.59 -13.35 9.36
CA ARG A 38 8.74 -12.45 9.56
C ARG A 38 8.43 -11.33 10.53
N ARG A 39 9.42 -11.00 11.38
CA ARG A 39 9.30 -9.97 12.42
C ARG A 39 9.31 -8.53 11.88
N GLU A 40 9.81 -8.29 10.67
CA GLU A 40 10.01 -6.93 10.17
C GLU A 40 9.35 -6.72 8.79
N PRO A 41 8.39 -5.79 8.67
CA PRO A 41 7.87 -5.38 7.38
C PRO A 41 8.97 -4.70 6.55
N GLY A 42 9.16 -5.17 5.33
CA GLY A 42 10.03 -4.51 4.36
C GLY A 42 9.25 -3.49 3.53
N PRO A 43 9.83 -2.33 3.17
CA PRO A 43 9.26 -1.46 2.16
C PRO A 43 9.23 -2.22 0.83
N ALA A 44 8.04 -2.34 0.22
CA ALA A 44 7.85 -3.12 -0.98
C ALA A 44 7.80 -2.26 -2.24
N ALA A 45 7.12 -1.11 -2.17
CA ALA A 45 7.01 -0.17 -3.26
C ALA A 45 6.56 1.19 -2.73
N THR A 46 6.78 2.23 -3.53
CA THR A 46 6.15 3.54 -3.36
C THR A 46 5.47 3.90 -4.66
N LEU A 47 4.18 4.25 -4.60
CA LEU A 47 3.39 4.73 -5.73
C LEU A 47 3.11 6.21 -5.54
N SER A 48 3.03 6.97 -6.64
CA SER A 48 2.77 8.42 -6.58
C SER A 48 1.89 8.86 -7.73
N GLY A 49 1.06 9.87 -7.49
CA GLY A 49 0.07 10.37 -8.45
C GLY A 49 -0.36 11.80 -8.15
N ALA A 50 -1.12 12.38 -9.09
CA ALA A 50 -1.64 13.74 -8.96
C ALA A 50 -2.87 13.81 -8.05
N GLU A 51 -3.65 12.73 -7.98
CA GLU A 51 -4.90 12.62 -7.23
C GLU A 51 -4.87 11.47 -6.23
N GLU A 52 -5.58 11.62 -5.11
CA GLU A 52 -5.65 10.59 -4.07
C GLU A 52 -6.25 9.29 -4.62
N ALA A 53 -7.36 9.40 -5.37
CA ALA A 53 -8.09 8.26 -5.92
C ALA A 53 -7.26 7.48 -6.96
N GLU A 54 -6.42 8.17 -7.74
CA GLU A 54 -5.50 7.56 -8.69
C GLU A 54 -4.49 6.67 -7.94
N VAL A 55 -3.87 7.20 -6.90
CA VAL A 55 -2.89 6.45 -6.10
C VAL A 55 -3.55 5.29 -5.35
N GLU A 56 -4.75 5.50 -4.79
CA GLU A 56 -5.49 4.41 -4.16
C GLU A 56 -5.81 3.28 -5.16
N SER A 57 -6.26 3.62 -6.36
CA SER A 57 -6.55 2.65 -7.43
C SER A 57 -5.28 1.89 -7.83
N ALA A 58 -4.16 2.60 -8.02
CA ALA A 58 -2.87 2.00 -8.33
C ALA A 58 -2.37 1.07 -7.22
N VAL A 59 -2.56 1.43 -5.94
CA VAL A 59 -2.25 0.56 -4.80
C VAL A 59 -3.08 -0.72 -4.85
N ARG A 60 -4.39 -0.63 -5.11
CA ARG A 60 -5.26 -1.81 -5.20
C ARG A 60 -4.81 -2.73 -6.32
N ALA A 61 -4.57 -2.20 -7.52
CA ALA A 61 -4.08 -2.97 -8.66
C ALA A 61 -2.73 -3.64 -8.37
N TRP A 62 -1.79 -2.92 -7.75
CA TRP A 62 -0.49 -3.46 -7.35
C TRP A 62 -0.61 -4.64 -6.39
N VAL A 63 -1.53 -4.54 -5.40
CA VAL A 63 -1.81 -5.59 -4.43
C VAL A 63 -2.48 -6.78 -5.11
N GLU A 64 -3.46 -6.58 -5.97
CA GLU A 64 -4.17 -7.66 -6.67
C GLU A 64 -3.26 -8.45 -7.60
N GLU A 65 -2.34 -7.77 -8.31
CA GLU A 65 -1.37 -8.40 -9.21
C GLU A 65 -0.36 -9.29 -8.46
N ARG A 66 0.14 -8.84 -7.30
CA ARG A 66 1.23 -9.52 -6.56
C ARG A 66 0.75 -10.45 -5.46
N TYR A 67 -0.39 -10.11 -4.86
CA TYR A 67 -0.98 -10.80 -3.72
C TYR A 67 -2.47 -11.01 -4.00
N PRO A 68 -2.82 -11.93 -4.91
CA PRO A 68 -4.22 -12.24 -5.19
C PRO A 68 -4.94 -12.74 -3.93
N PRO A 69 -6.25 -12.50 -3.80
CA PRO A 69 -7.04 -13.07 -2.71
C PRO A 69 -6.94 -14.60 -2.74
N ALA A 70 -6.96 -15.24 -1.56
CA ALA A 70 -7.06 -16.69 -1.49
C ALA A 70 -8.35 -17.12 -2.18
N ARG A 71 -8.24 -18.07 -3.12
CA ARG A 71 -9.37 -18.61 -3.87
C ARG A 71 -10.15 -19.63 -3.05
#